data_AF-Q84AZ5-F1
#
_entry.id   AF-Q84AZ5-F1
#
_cell.length_a   1.000
_cell.length_b   1.000
_cell.length_c   1.000
_cell.angle_alpha   90.00
_cell.angle_beta   90.00
_cell.angle_gamma   90.00
#
_symmetry.space_group_name_H-M   'P 1'
#
loop_
_entity.id
_entity.type
_entity.pdbx_description
1 polymer ?
#
loop_
_entity_poly.entity_id
_entity_poly.type
_entity_poly.pdbx_seq_one_letter_code
_entity_poly.pdbx_strand_id
1 'polypeptide(L)'
;LNDGHGHPLRYDRVYYIGGQDLYVPRDEKGNFKSYDSPGDAYADTGEVMRKLTPTHVVFNGKVGALTGKNALTANVGENVLIVHSQANRDTGPHLIGGHGDL
;
A
#
# COMPACT_ATOMS: atom_id res chain seq x y z
N LEU A 1 10.76 -18.45 -9.03
CA LEU A 1 10.98 -18.60 -7.57
C LEU A 1 11.17 -20.09 -7.29
N ASN A 2 11.85 -20.45 -6.21
CA ASN A 2 11.91 -21.83 -5.74
C ASN A 2 11.49 -21.90 -4.28
N ASP A 3 11.09 -23.08 -3.84
CA ASP A 3 10.61 -23.40 -2.49
C ASP A 3 11.72 -23.43 -1.41
N GLY A 4 12.92 -22.94 -1.71
CA GLY A 4 14.10 -23.10 -0.85
C GLY A 4 14.73 -24.51 -0.86
N HIS A 5 14.08 -25.51 -1.47
CA HIS A 5 14.60 -26.87 -1.67
C HIS A 5 14.96 -27.17 -3.13
N GLY A 6 14.78 -26.17 -4.01
CA GLY A 6 15.17 -26.25 -5.42
C GLY A 6 14.03 -26.62 -6.36
N HIS A 7 12.81 -26.82 -5.86
CA HIS A 7 11.64 -27.04 -6.70
C HIS A 7 11.09 -25.71 -7.22
N PRO A 8 10.71 -25.63 -8.51
CA PRO A 8 10.18 -24.40 -9.08
C PRO A 8 8.77 -24.11 -8.53
N LEU A 9 8.56 -22.87 -8.10
CA LEU A 9 7.23 -22.36 -7.75
C LEU A 9 6.59 -21.72 -8.97
N ARG A 10 5.39 -22.21 -9.31
CA ARG A 10 4.54 -21.64 -10.37
C ARG A 10 3.35 -20.90 -9.76
N TYR A 11 3.09 -19.73 -10.31
CA TYR A 11 1.91 -18.93 -10.05
C TYR A 11 1.12 -18.78 -11.34
N ASP A 12 -0.20 -18.78 -11.23
CA ASP A 12 -1.14 -18.55 -12.32
C ASP A 12 -1.38 -17.06 -12.52
N ARG A 13 -1.23 -16.27 -11.44
CA ARG A 13 -1.45 -14.83 -11.42
C ARG A 13 -0.47 -14.10 -10.53
N VAL A 14 -0.20 -12.86 -10.90
CA VAL A 14 0.59 -11.93 -10.09
C VAL A 14 -0.20 -10.64 -9.86
N TYR A 15 -0.18 -10.15 -8.62
CA TYR A 15 -0.60 -8.80 -8.27
C TYR A 15 0.58 -8.00 -7.70
N TYR A 16 0.62 -6.72 -8.05
CA TYR A 16 1.52 -5.74 -7.43
C TYR A 16 0.71 -4.77 -6.58
N ILE A 17 1.05 -4.70 -5.29
CA ILE A 17 0.41 -3.82 -4.32
C ILE A 17 1.46 -2.85 -3.79
N GLY A 18 1.28 -1.57 -4.13
CA GLY A 18 2.10 -0.49 -3.58
C GLY A 18 1.44 0.09 -2.34
N GLY A 19 2.10 -0.05 -1.19
CA GLY A 19 1.74 0.65 0.04
C GLY A 19 2.37 2.04 0.08
N GLN A 20 1.59 3.05 0.45
CA GLN A 20 2.06 4.43 0.54
C GLN A 20 1.56 5.10 1.82
N ASP A 21 2.48 5.62 2.61
CA ASP A 21 2.23 6.51 3.74
C ASP A 21 2.23 7.98 3.28
N LEU A 22 1.11 8.67 3.52
CA LEU A 22 0.86 10.05 3.08
C LEU A 22 0.78 11.00 4.28
N TYR A 23 1.40 12.17 4.14
CA TYR A 23 1.53 13.19 5.18
C TYR A 23 0.82 14.48 4.75
N VAL A 24 -0.51 14.48 4.74
CA VAL A 24 -1.32 15.60 4.24
C VAL A 24 -1.54 16.63 5.37
N PRO A 25 -1.11 17.89 5.20
CA PRO A 25 -1.29 18.93 6.23
C PRO A 25 -2.75 19.27 6.53
N ARG A 26 -2.99 19.78 7.75
CA ARG A 26 -4.30 20.25 8.22
C ARG A 26 -4.26 21.73 8.59
N ASP A 27 -5.40 22.41 8.46
CA ASP A 27 -5.61 23.78 8.93
C ASP A 27 -5.83 23.82 10.46
N GLU A 28 -5.98 25.02 11.01
CA GLU A 28 -6.23 25.25 12.45
C GLU A 28 -7.55 24.64 12.94
N LYS A 29 -8.49 24.36 12.03
CA LYS A 29 -9.78 23.73 12.33
C LYS A 29 -9.73 22.20 12.16
N GLY A 30 -8.59 21.65 11.75
CA GLY A 30 -8.37 20.22 11.55
C GLY A 30 -8.78 19.68 10.17
N ASN A 31 -9.15 20.53 9.21
CA ASN A 31 -9.45 20.10 7.83
C ASN A 31 -8.17 19.89 7.04
N PHE A 32 -8.15 18.92 6.10
CA PHE A 32 -7.02 18.76 5.20
C PHE A 32 -6.88 19.96 4.25
N LYS A 33 -5.66 20.47 4.11
CA LYS A 33 -5.36 21.62 3.25
C LYS A 33 -5.31 21.18 1.77
N SER A 34 -5.73 22.09 0.90
CA SER A 34 -5.48 22.03 -0.55
C SER A 34 -4.50 23.15 -0.91
N TYR A 35 -3.72 22.92 -1.97
CA TYR A 35 -2.67 23.82 -2.40
C TYR A 35 -2.75 24.01 -3.92
N ASP A 36 -2.42 25.20 -4.41
CA ASP A 36 -2.50 25.53 -5.84
C ASP A 36 -1.35 24.89 -6.64
N SER A 37 -0.20 24.69 -5.99
CA SER A 37 0.94 23.98 -6.57
C SER A 37 1.61 23.01 -5.57
N PRO A 38 2.40 22.03 -6.06
CA PRO A 38 3.21 21.17 -5.19
C PRO A 38 4.23 21.93 -4.33
N GLY A 39 4.73 23.07 -4.83
CA GLY A 39 5.70 23.90 -4.11
C GLY A 39 5.11 24.54 -2.85
N ASP A 40 3.85 24.98 -2.92
CA ASP A 40 3.15 25.60 -1.81
C ASP A 40 2.91 24.62 -0.64
N ALA A 41 2.84 23.33 -0.93
CA ALA A 41 2.67 22.27 0.06
C ALA A 41 3.97 21.82 0.74
N TYR A 42 5.14 22.19 0.19
CA TYR A 42 6.41 21.54 0.53
C TYR A 42 6.78 21.70 2.02
N ALA A 43 6.72 22.94 2.54
CA ALA A 43 7.10 23.23 3.92
C ALA A 43 6.17 22.51 4.92
N ASP A 44 4.86 22.69 4.76
CA ASP A 44 3.85 22.09 5.62
C ASP A 44 3.89 20.56 5.60
N THR A 45 4.02 19.96 4.41
CA THR A 45 4.15 18.50 4.27
C THR A 45 5.40 18.01 5.01
N GLY A 46 6.51 18.73 4.87
CA GLY A 46 7.75 18.45 5.60
C GLY A 46 7.60 18.54 7.13
N GLU A 47 6.77 19.43 7.64
CA GLU A 47 6.46 19.49 9.08
C GLU A 47 5.64 18.28 9.55
N VAL A 48 4.68 17.82 8.74
CA VAL A 48 3.87 16.63 9.05
C VAL A 48 4.73 15.36 8.99
N MET A 49 5.59 15.23 7.97
CA MET A 49 6.50 14.09 7.82
C MET A 49 7.44 13.90 9.02
N ARG A 50 7.98 15.00 9.57
CA ARG A 50 8.86 14.94 10.75
C ARG A 50 8.19 14.38 12.01
N LYS A 51 6.86 14.30 12.05
CA LYS A 51 6.10 13.67 13.15
C LYS A 51 6.02 12.15 13.05
N LEU A 52 6.48 11.56 11.94
CA LEU A 52 6.52 10.11 11.67
C LEU A 52 5.15 9.41 11.76
N THR A 53 4.07 10.19 11.77
CA THR A 53 2.69 9.71 11.88
C THR A 53 1.97 10.06 10.59
N PRO A 54 1.79 9.09 9.66
CA PRO A 54 1.10 9.36 8.42
C PRO A 54 -0.37 9.64 8.67
N THR A 55 -0.92 10.56 7.89
CA THR A 55 -2.34 10.88 7.90
C THR A 55 -3.18 9.84 7.19
N HIS A 56 -2.59 9.16 6.19
CA HIS A 56 -3.21 8.07 5.47
C HIS A 56 -2.16 7.02 5.14
N VAL A 57 -2.54 5.75 5.17
CA VAL A 57 -1.75 4.66 4.60
C VAL A 57 -2.67 3.92 3.64
N VAL A 58 -2.30 3.87 2.36
CA VAL A 58 -3.18 3.40 1.29
C VAL A 58 -2.48 2.39 0.40
N PHE A 59 -3.27 1.49 -0.19
CA PHE A 59 -2.84 0.69 -1.32
C PHE A 59 -3.20 1.40 -2.62
N ASN A 60 -2.28 1.37 -3.58
CA ASN A 60 -2.46 1.84 -4.96
C ASN A 60 -3.08 3.26 -5.05
N GLY A 61 -2.63 4.16 -4.18
CA GLY A 61 -2.85 5.60 -4.29
C GLY A 61 -4.12 6.17 -3.63
N LYS A 62 -5.07 5.35 -3.14
CA LYS A 62 -6.24 5.87 -2.39
C LYS A 62 -6.90 4.84 -1.48
N VAL A 63 -7.67 5.34 -0.51
CA VAL A 63 -8.52 4.49 0.34
C VAL A 63 -9.50 3.70 -0.55
N GLY A 64 -9.53 2.38 -0.36
CA GLY A 64 -10.42 1.49 -1.10
C GLY A 64 -10.04 1.25 -2.56
N ALA A 65 -8.83 1.61 -3.01
CA ALA A 65 -8.42 1.43 -4.42
C ALA A 65 -8.62 0.01 -4.94
N LEU A 66 -8.34 -0.99 -4.09
CA LEU A 66 -8.42 -2.43 -4.39
C LEU A 66 -9.66 -3.10 -3.76
N THR A 67 -10.80 -2.40 -3.75
CA THR A 67 -12.05 -2.89 -3.14
C THR A 67 -13.25 -2.77 -4.10
N GLY A 68 -14.38 -3.39 -3.74
CA GLY A 68 -15.60 -3.36 -4.53
C GLY A 68 -15.37 -3.92 -5.93
N LYS A 69 -15.75 -3.15 -6.95
CA LYS A 69 -15.54 -3.53 -8.37
C LYS A 69 -14.06 -3.68 -8.77
N ASN A 70 -13.14 -3.14 -7.99
CA ASN A 70 -11.69 -3.23 -8.21
C ASN A 70 -11.02 -4.26 -7.29
N ALA A 71 -11.80 -5.09 -6.60
CA ALA A 71 -11.25 -6.12 -5.74
C ALA A 71 -10.36 -7.09 -6.55
N LEU A 72 -9.28 -7.52 -5.92
CA LEU A 72 -8.45 -8.59 -6.48
C LEU A 72 -9.27 -9.88 -6.53
N THR A 73 -9.06 -10.70 -7.56
CA THR A 73 -9.82 -11.94 -7.77
C THR A 73 -8.88 -13.12 -7.98
N ALA A 74 -9.32 -14.28 -7.54
CA ALA A 74 -8.68 -15.56 -7.75
C ALA A 74 -9.76 -16.65 -7.71
N ASN A 75 -9.49 -17.81 -8.30
CA ASN A 75 -10.33 -19.00 -8.16
C ASN A 75 -9.71 -19.99 -7.16
N VAL A 76 -10.55 -20.86 -6.57
CA VAL A 76 -10.04 -21.97 -5.75
C VAL A 76 -9.09 -22.82 -6.59
N GLY A 77 -7.89 -23.08 -6.08
CA GLY A 77 -6.83 -23.82 -6.75
C GLY A 77 -5.87 -22.96 -7.59
N GLU A 78 -6.12 -21.65 -7.73
CA GLU A 78 -5.20 -20.71 -8.39
C GLU A 78 -4.07 -20.30 -7.44
N ASN A 79 -2.81 -20.42 -7.88
CA ASN A 79 -1.65 -19.93 -7.15
C ASN A 79 -1.41 -18.46 -7.50
N VAL A 80 -1.51 -17.57 -6.50
CA VAL A 80 -1.37 -16.13 -6.70
C VAL A 80 -0.12 -15.60 -6.01
N LEU A 81 0.78 -14.99 -6.79
CA LEU A 81 1.91 -14.24 -6.25
C LEU A 81 1.48 -12.79 -5.96
N ILE A 82 1.61 -12.36 -4.71
CA ILE A 82 1.36 -10.97 -4.31
C ILE A 82 2.69 -10.31 -4.00
N VAL A 83 3.12 -9.40 -4.87
CA VAL A 83 4.28 -8.55 -4.63
C VAL A 83 3.82 -7.30 -3.90
N HIS A 84 4.26 -7.14 -2.65
CA HIS A 84 3.95 -5.97 -1.84
C HIS A 84 5.20 -5.08 -1.70
N SER A 85 5.07 -3.78 -1.96
CA SER A 85 6.15 -2.81 -1.77
C SER A 85 5.78 -1.74 -0.75
N GLN A 86 6.80 -1.23 -0.05
CA GLN A 86 6.73 -0.04 0.78
C GLN A 86 8.13 0.58 0.76
N ALA A 87 8.23 1.84 0.31
CA ALA A 87 9.51 2.51 0.10
C ALA A 87 10.02 3.35 1.29
N ASN A 88 9.17 3.74 2.23
CA ASN A 88 9.45 4.77 3.25
C ASN A 88 9.15 4.34 4.70
N ARG A 89 8.34 3.30 4.93
CA ARG A 89 7.89 2.87 6.26
C ARG A 89 7.59 1.38 6.31
N ASP A 90 7.91 0.72 7.43
CA ASP A 90 7.57 -0.69 7.63
C ASP A 90 6.06 -0.96 7.51
N THR A 91 5.75 -2.15 7.02
CA THR A 91 4.39 -2.68 6.83
C THR A 91 4.36 -4.16 7.17
N GLY A 92 3.22 -4.64 7.68
CA GLY A 92 2.98 -6.06 7.96
C GLY A 92 1.80 -6.57 7.14
N PRO A 93 2.02 -6.99 5.87
CA PRO A 93 0.96 -7.53 5.03
C PRO A 93 0.35 -8.78 5.66
N HIS A 94 -0.97 -8.92 5.57
CA HIS A 94 -1.69 -10.07 6.07
C HIS A 94 -2.87 -10.41 5.14
N LEU A 95 -3.09 -11.70 4.91
CA LEU A 95 -4.24 -12.21 4.18
C LEU A 95 -5.25 -12.79 5.17
N ILE A 96 -6.32 -12.06 5.45
CA ILE A 96 -7.38 -12.52 6.37
C ILE A 96 -8.03 -13.78 5.79
N GLY A 97 -7.99 -14.88 6.56
CA GLY A 97 -8.54 -16.18 6.16
C GLY A 97 -7.62 -17.02 5.26
N GLY A 98 -6.38 -16.60 5.02
CA GLY A 98 -5.38 -17.33 4.26
C GLY A 98 -3.98 -17.24 4.89
N HIS A 99 -2.97 -17.65 4.14
CA HIS A 99 -1.56 -17.65 4.56
C HIS A 99 -0.65 -17.21 3.40
N GLY A 100 0.59 -16.86 3.72
CA GLY A 100 1.67 -16.79 2.73
C GLY A 100 2.34 -18.16 2.67
N ASP A 101 2.04 -18.91 1.62
CA ASP A 101 2.63 -20.23 1.40
C ASP A 101 4.05 -20.13 0.83
N LEU A 102 4.73 -21.28 0.77
CA LEU A 102 6.11 -21.41 0.33
C LEU A 102 6.28 -21.26 -1.18
#